data_AF-A0A550GWF5-F1
#
_entry.id   AF-A0A550GWF5-F1
#
_cell.length_a   1.000
_cell.length_b   1.000
_cell.length_c   1.000
_cell.angle_alpha   90.00
_cell.angle_beta   90.00
_cell.angle_gamma   90.00
#
_symmetry.space_group_name_H-M   'P 1'
#
loop_
_entity.id
_entity.type
_entity.pdbx_description
1 polymer ?
#
loop_
_entity_poly.entity_id
_entity_poly.type
_entity_poly.pdbx_seq_one_letter_code
_entity_poly.pdbx_strand_id
1 'polypeptide(L)'
;MTITIKKNEAIIYNTRTEEKKKEKIIDPLSVISKTLRNRPGFLEQRFVGGAVGYIGYDAVRYWEQLPKIAVDDQQFPDVQVGIFDDGIIY
;
A
#
# COMPACT_ATOMS: atom_id res chain seq x y z
N MET A 1 6.48 2.91 -8.50
CA MET A 1 5.23 2.13 -8.39
C MET A 1 4.48 2.61 -7.17
N THR A 2 3.18 2.80 -7.23
CA THR A 2 2.37 3.33 -6.12
C THR A 2 1.17 2.42 -5.90
N ILE A 3 0.93 2.05 -4.64
CA ILE A 3 -0.20 1.23 -4.22
C ILE A 3 -1.14 2.15 -3.44
N THR A 4 -2.38 2.25 -3.88
CA THR A 4 -3.45 3.00 -3.19
C THR A 4 -4.56 2.03 -2.87
N ILE A 5 -4.99 1.99 -1.61
CA ILE A 5 -6.03 1.09 -1.12
C ILE A 5 -7.18 1.93 -0.58
N LYS A 6 -8.40 1.57 -0.98
CA LYS A 6 -9.63 2.16 -0.45
C LYS A 6 -10.77 1.15 -0.47
N LYS A 7 -11.49 0.99 0.64
CA LYS A 7 -12.70 0.15 0.76
C LYS A 7 -12.57 -1.23 0.09
N ASN A 8 -11.54 -2.00 0.46
CA ASN A 8 -11.26 -3.34 -0.08
C ASN A 8 -10.86 -3.40 -1.56
N GLU A 9 -10.53 -2.26 -2.17
CA GLU A 9 -9.95 -2.21 -3.51
C GLU A 9 -8.52 -1.68 -3.43
N ALA A 10 -7.58 -2.48 -3.94
CA ALA A 10 -6.20 -2.07 -4.14
C ALA A 10 -6.01 -1.65 -5.61
N ILE A 11 -5.44 -0.46 -5.78
CA ILE A 11 -5.04 0.11 -7.05
C ILE A 11 -3.53 0.19 -7.06
N ILE A 12 -2.91 -0.62 -7.90
CA ILE A 12 -1.48 -0.63 -8.15
C ILE A 12 -1.24 0.14 -9.43
N TYR A 13 -0.46 1.22 -9.34
CA TYR A 13 -0.08 2.05 -10.46
C TYR A 13 1.42 1.99 -10.69
N ASN A 14 1.82 1.60 -11.89
CA ASN A 14 3.21 1.61 -12.30
C ASN A 14 3.51 2.86 -13.12
N THR A 15 4.20 3.82 -12.51
CA THR A 15 4.60 5.09 -13.15
C THR A 15 5.55 4.89 -14.34
N ARG A 16 6.25 3.75 -14.43
CA ARG A 16 7.17 3.46 -15.55
C ARG A 16 6.48 2.89 -16.79
N THR A 17 5.37 2.18 -16.61
CA THR A 17 4.68 1.47 -17.70
C THR A 17 3.26 1.98 -17.94
N GLU A 18 2.83 3.00 -17.18
CA GLU A 18 1.45 3.51 -17.09
C GLU A 18 0.39 2.44 -16.79
N GLU A 19 0.82 1.25 -16.36
CA GLU A 19 -0.06 0.13 -16.09
C GLU A 19 -0.80 0.34 -14.77
N LYS A 20 -2.12 0.16 -14.81
CA LYS A 20 -2.99 0.24 -13.64
C LYS A 20 -3.67 -1.09 -13.41
N LYS A 21 -3.34 -1.74 -12.29
CA LYS A 21 -3.98 -2.98 -11.87
C LYS A 21 -4.92 -2.70 -10.70
N LYS A 22 -6.15 -3.21 -10.80
CA LYS A 22 -7.13 -3.17 -9.72
C LYS A 22 -7.38 -4.59 -9.22
N GLU A 23 -7.37 -4.77 -7.91
CA GLU A 23 -7.71 -6.04 -7.28
C GLU A 23 -8.53 -5.83 -6.01
N LYS A 24 -9.49 -6.73 -5.76
CA LYS A 24 -10.22 -6.76 -4.50
C LYS A 24 -9.40 -7.49 -3.46
N ILE A 25 -9.29 -6.89 -2.28
CA ILE A 25 -8.43 -7.38 -1.21
C ILE A 25 -9.16 -7.40 0.12
N ILE A 26 -8.81 -8.39 0.92
CA ILE A 26 -9.33 -8.55 2.29
C ILE A 26 -8.35 -7.93 3.28
N ASP A 27 -7.04 -8.10 3.05
CA ASP A 27 -5.98 -7.56 3.88
C ASP A 27 -5.04 -6.64 3.07
N PRO A 28 -4.89 -5.37 3.45
CA PRO A 28 -4.03 -4.43 2.74
C PRO A 28 -2.53 -4.76 2.86
N LEU A 29 -2.10 -5.37 3.97
CA LEU A 29 -0.69 -5.71 4.18
C LEU A 29 -0.22 -6.84 3.26
N SER A 30 -1.10 -7.80 2.95
CA SER A 30 -0.82 -8.88 2.01
C SER A 30 -0.37 -8.38 0.63
N VAL A 31 -1.00 -7.30 0.12
CA VAL A 31 -0.64 -6.70 -1.19
C VAL A 31 0.75 -6.09 -1.16
N ILE A 32 1.06 -5.35 -0.08
CA ILE A 32 2.34 -4.68 0.10
C ILE A 32 3.45 -5.74 0.24
N SER A 33 3.22 -6.75 1.10
CA SER A 33 4.12 -7.89 1.31
C SER A 33 4.41 -8.64 0.00
N LYS A 34 3.38 -8.98 -0.77
CA LYS A 34 3.53 -9.68 -2.06
C LYS A 34 4.32 -8.86 -3.07
N THR A 35 4.07 -7.55 -3.10
CA THR A 35 4.79 -6.64 -4.00
C THR A 35 6.27 -6.54 -3.62
N LEU A 36 6.60 -6.47 -2.33
CA LEU A 36 7.98 -6.40 -1.86
C LEU A 36 8.74 -7.72 -2.04
N ARG A 37 8.11 -8.87 -1.75
CA ARG A 37 8.74 -10.20 -1.90
C ARG A 37 9.13 -10.56 -3.33
N ASN A 38 8.39 -10.04 -4.31
CA ASN A 38 8.68 -10.30 -5.72
C ASN A 38 9.86 -9.48 -6.26
N ARG A 39 10.54 -8.67 -5.43
CA ARG A 39 11.68 -7.86 -5.86
C ARG A 39 13.02 -8.57 -5.57
N PRO A 40 13.94 -8.61 -6.57
CA PRO A 40 15.27 -9.14 -6.37
C PRO A 40 16.05 -8.29 -5.36
N GLY A 41 16.79 -8.92 -4.44
CA GLY A 41 17.67 -8.22 -3.48
C GLY A 41 17.01 -7.74 -2.17
N PHE A 42 15.68 -7.87 -2.01
CA PHE A 42 14.96 -7.41 -0.81
C PHE A 42 15.49 -8.00 0.52
N LEU A 43 16.04 -9.22 0.48
CA LEU A 43 16.57 -9.89 1.68
C LEU A 43 18.03 -9.54 1.99
N GLU A 44 18.80 -9.04 1.01
CA GLU A 44 20.25 -8.86 1.15
C GLU A 44 20.64 -7.45 1.58
N GLN A 45 19.76 -6.47 1.38
CA GLN A 45 20.06 -5.07 1.62
C GLN A 45 18.98 -4.43 2.50
N ARG A 46 19.34 -4.10 3.75
CA ARG A 46 18.39 -3.64 4.78
C ARG A 46 17.81 -2.24 4.56
N PHE A 47 18.39 -1.44 3.66
CA PHE A 47 18.02 -0.02 3.47
C PHE A 47 18.03 0.48 2.02
N VAL A 48 17.99 -0.41 1.02
CA VAL A 48 17.95 -0.02 -0.41
C VAL A 48 16.54 0.29 -0.92
N GLY A 49 15.62 0.67 -0.06
CA GLY A 49 14.26 1.01 -0.45
C GLY A 49 13.20 0.15 0.24
N GLY A 50 11.98 0.22 -0.25
CA GLY A 50 10.83 -0.40 0.40
C GLY A 50 9.51 0.31 0.08
N ALA A 51 8.47 -0.07 0.81
CA ALA A 51 7.17 0.58 0.75
C ALA A 51 7.16 1.77 1.72
N VAL A 52 7.12 2.98 1.18
CA VAL A 52 7.10 4.22 1.95
C VAL A 52 5.81 4.98 1.65
N GLY A 53 5.10 5.39 2.69
CA GLY A 53 3.86 6.15 2.56
C GLY A 53 3.14 6.23 3.89
N TYR A 54 1.81 6.28 3.84
CA TYR A 54 0.99 6.38 5.04
C TYR A 54 -0.10 5.31 5.08
N ILE A 55 -0.47 4.95 6.31
CA ILE A 55 -1.60 4.11 6.64
C ILE A 55 -2.58 5.00 7.40
N GLY A 56 -3.76 5.22 6.84
CA GLY A 56 -4.83 5.99 7.44
C GLY A 56 -5.45 5.26 8.63
N TYR A 57 -6.10 6.02 9.50
CA TYR A 57 -6.73 5.47 10.70
C TYR A 57 -7.81 4.42 10.37
N ASP A 58 -8.60 4.65 9.31
CA ASP A 58 -9.63 3.73 8.87
C ASP A 58 -9.09 2.39 8.31
N ALA A 59 -7.78 2.26 8.07
CA ALA A 59 -7.17 0.98 7.73
C ALA A 59 -7.33 -0.08 8.83
N VAL A 60 -7.55 0.32 10.08
CA VAL A 60 -7.83 -0.62 11.18
C VAL A 60 -9.10 -1.44 10.93
N ARG A 61 -10.06 -0.91 10.14
CA ARG A 61 -11.34 -1.57 9.82
C ARG A 61 -11.20 -2.84 8.97
N TYR A 62 -10.01 -3.08 8.41
CA TYR A 62 -9.70 -4.31 7.68
C TYR A 62 -9.45 -5.50 8.62
N TRP A 63 -9.02 -5.23 9.86
CA TRP A 63 -8.74 -6.26 10.87
C TRP A 63 -9.78 -6.31 11.99
N GLU A 64 -10.38 -5.16 12.32
CA GLU A 64 -11.34 -5.01 13.42
C GLU A 64 -12.73 -4.61 12.90
N GLN A 65 -13.79 -5.23 13.45
CA GLN A 65 -15.17 -4.87 13.13
C GLN A 65 -15.60 -3.63 13.91
N LEU A 66 -15.25 -2.45 13.38
CA LEU A 66 -15.67 -1.18 13.97
C LEU A 66 -17.04 -0.72 13.44
N PRO A 67 -17.92 -0.20 14.31
CA PRO A 67 -19.20 0.36 13.87
C PRO A 67 -18.96 1.54 12.91
N LYS A 68 -19.77 1.61 11.85
CA LYS A 68 -19.71 2.67 10.82
C LYS A 68 -20.49 3.89 11.28
N ILE A 69 -19.99 4.56 12.31
CA ILE A 69 -20.62 5.75 12.90
C ILE A 69 -20.14 7.03 12.20
N ALA A 70 -18.89 7.06 11.74
CA ALA A 70 -18.30 8.21 11.09
C ALA A 70 -18.68 8.28 9.60
N VAL A 71 -19.10 9.48 9.16
CA VAL A 71 -19.28 9.81 7.74
C VAL A 71 -17.89 9.97 7.10
N ASP A 72 -17.61 9.18 6.07
CA ASP A 72 -16.39 9.24 5.27
C ASP A 72 -16.42 10.47 4.33
N ASP A 73 -16.33 11.67 4.91
CA ASP A 73 -16.43 12.95 4.19
C ASP A 73 -15.13 13.33 3.48
N GLN A 74 -13.98 12.82 3.93
CA GLN A 74 -12.68 13.24 3.43
C GLN A 74 -12.17 12.40 2.24
N GLN A 75 -12.84 11.29 1.91
CA GLN A 75 -12.50 10.41 0.79
C GLN A 75 -11.02 9.96 0.73
N PHE A 76 -10.27 10.06 1.83
CA PHE A 76 -8.86 9.72 1.85
C PHE A 76 -8.64 8.23 1.54
N PRO A 77 -7.52 7.87 0.89
CA PRO A 77 -7.08 6.48 0.83
C PRO A 77 -6.86 5.90 2.22
N ASP A 78 -7.30 4.66 2.45
CA ASP A 78 -7.04 3.94 3.69
C ASP A 78 -5.54 3.64 3.82
N VAL A 79 -4.88 3.31 2.71
CA VAL A 79 -3.43 3.11 2.65
C VAL A 79 -2.92 3.66 1.34
N GLN A 80 -1.83 4.41 1.38
CA GLN A 80 -1.12 4.83 0.16
C GLN A 80 0.38 4.71 0.39
N VAL A 81 1.03 3.87 -0.42
CA VAL A 81 2.47 3.63 -0.35
C VAL A 81 3.11 3.67 -1.73
N GLY A 82 4.23 4.37 -1.84
CA GLY A 82 5.15 4.26 -2.96
C GLY A 82 6.15 3.14 -2.71
N ILE A 83 6.43 2.33 -3.71
CA ILE A 83 7.48 1.32 -3.67
C ILE A 83 8.72 1.91 -4.34
N PHE A 84 9.78 2.04 -3.56
CA PHE A 84 11.06 2.63 -3.95
C PHE A 84 12.14 1.54 -4.00
N ASP A 85 12.99 1.61 -5.01
CA ASP A 85 14.10 0.68 -5.27
C ASP A 85 15.47 1.23 -4.80
N ASP A 86 15.49 2.48 -4.33
CA ASP A 86 16.68 3.15 -3.81
C ASP A 86 16.31 3.96 -2.56
N GLY A 87 17.24 4.04 -1.60
CA GLY A 87 17.12 4.84 -0.39
C GLY A 87 18.41 5.61 -0.14
N ILE A 88 18.32 6.91 0.09
CA ILE A 88 19.45 7.74 0.51
C ILE A 88 19.42 7.83 2.04
N ILE A 89 20.49 7.39 2.68
CA ILE A 89 20.68 7.51 4.13
C ILE A 89 21.75 8.59 4.33
N TYR A 90 21.41 9.64 5.08
CA TYR A 90 22.33 10.72 5.44
C TYR A 90 22.52 10.75 6.94
#